data_AF-A0A5J4PAM9-F1
#
_entry.id   AF-A0A5J4PAM9-F1
#
_cell.length_a   1.000
_cell.length_b   1.000
_cell.length_c   1.000
_cell.angle_alpha   90.00
_cell.angle_beta   90.00
_cell.angle_gamma   90.00
#
_symmetry.space_group_name_H-M   'P 1'
#
loop_
_entity.id
_entity.type
_entity.pdbx_description
1 polymer ?
#
loop_
_entity_poly.entity_id
_entity_poly.type
_entity_poly.pdbx_seq_one_letter_code
_entity_poly.pdbx_strand_id
1 'polypeptide(L)' 'IAISNSKSLLRDTYHGIKSEFLQEYLNEFCYKFNRRYFGEDMFDRLLEIGTTYRTDFEHRIYNKNAA' A
#
# COMPACT_ATOMS: atom_id res chain seq x y z
N ILE A 1 -5.30 16.20 -8.87
CA ILE A 1 -4.52 17.43 -8.51
C ILE A 1 -3.06 17.08 -8.22
N ALA A 2 -2.74 16.28 -7.18
CA ALA A 2 -1.36 15.94 -6.81
C ALA A 2 -0.51 15.35 -7.96
N ILE A 3 -0.98 14.30 -8.65
CA ILE A 3 -0.22 13.65 -9.74
C ILE A 3 0.06 14.60 -10.90
N SER A 4 -0.94 15.39 -11.31
CA SER A 4 -0.78 16.37 -12.40
C SER A 4 0.24 17.45 -12.03
N ASN A 5 0.21 17.92 -10.79
CA ASN A 5 1.17 18.91 -10.30
C ASN A 5 2.59 18.33 -10.25
N SER A 6 2.75 17.10 -9.78
CA SER A 6 4.04 16.41 -9.79
C SER A 6 4.56 16.17 -11.20
N LYS A 7 3.68 15.85 -12.16
CA LYS A 7 4.04 15.71 -13.57
C LYS A 7 4.54 17.02 -14.17
N SER A 8 3.85 18.13 -13.92
CA SER A 8 4.30 19.45 -14.36
C SER A 8 5.64 19.81 -13.72
N LEU A 9 5.77 19.67 -12.39
CA LEU A 9 7.03 19.92 -11.67
C LEU A 9 8.21 19.13 -12.27
N LEU A 10 8.02 17.83 -12.53
CA LEU A 10 9.06 16.98 -13.12
C LEU A 10 9.45 17.43 -14.53
N ARG A 11 8.49 17.81 -15.37
CA ARG A 11 8.78 18.30 -16.73
C ARG A 11 9.43 19.69 -16.74
N ASP A 12 8.98 20.57 -15.86
CA ASP A 12 9.35 21.99 -15.86
C ASP A 12 10.67 22.23 -15.12
N THR A 13 10.99 21.43 -14.10
CA THR A 13 12.21 21.61 -13.29
C THR A 13 13.35 20.69 -13.75
N TYR A 14 13.03 19.48 -14.20
CA TYR A 14 14.03 18.46 -14.51
C TYR A 14 14.07 18.15 -16.01
N HIS A 15 14.72 19.03 -16.77
CA HIS A 15 14.85 18.89 -18.23
C HIS A 15 15.70 17.69 -18.69
N GLY A 16 16.41 17.02 -17.78
CA GLY A 16 17.21 15.82 -18.07
C GLY A 16 16.47 14.49 -17.96
N ILE A 17 15.22 14.49 -17.47
CA ILE A 17 14.43 13.26 -17.37
C ILE A 17 13.95 12.90 -18.78
N LYS A 18 14.41 11.75 -19.29
CA LYS A 18 13.87 11.19 -20.53
C LYS A 18 12.39 10.86 -20.35
N SER A 19 11.59 11.08 -21.39
CA SER A 19 10.15 10.81 -21.37
C SER A 19 9.81 9.36 -21.02
N GLU A 20 10.69 8.42 -21.36
CA GLU A 20 10.55 6.99 -21.05
C GLU A 20 10.56 6.69 -19.55
N PHE A 21 11.20 7.52 -18.72
CA PHE A 21 11.27 7.32 -17.26
C PHE A 21 10.23 8.13 -16.48
N LEU A 22 9.47 9.01 -17.15
CA LEU A 22 8.55 9.93 -16.49
C LEU A 22 7.46 9.18 -15.71
N GLN A 23 7.01 8.05 -16.22
CA GLN A 23 5.94 7.28 -15.59
C GLN A 23 6.42 6.59 -14.31
N GLU A 24 7.66 6.12 -14.28
CA GLU A 24 8.31 5.49 -13.13
C GLU A 24 8.46 6.50 -11.99
N TYR A 25 8.88 7.74 -12.29
CA TYR A 25 8.93 8.81 -11.30
C TYR A 25 7.54 9.17 -10.74
N LEU A 26 6.50 9.17 -11.60
CA LEU A 26 5.14 9.38 -11.14
C LEU A 26 4.63 8.22 -10.28
N ASN A 27 4.98 6.98 -10.61
CA ASN A 27 4.65 5.81 -9.81
C ASN A 27 5.34 5.86 -8.43
N GLU A 28 6.61 6.26 -8.38
CA GLU A 28 7.36 6.46 -7.14
C GLU A 28 6.73 7.58 -6.28
N PHE A 29 6.37 8.71 -6.90
CA PHE A 29 5.66 9.78 -6.22
C PHE A 29 4.36 9.27 -5.59
N CYS A 30 3.53 8.57 -6.37
CA CYS A 30 2.27 7.99 -5.87
C CYS A 30 2.52 7.03 -4.71
N TYR A 31 3.52 6.15 -4.82
CA TYR A 31 3.87 5.21 -3.77
C TYR A 31 4.21 5.92 -2.45
N LYS A 32 5.10 6.92 -2.50
CA LYS A 32 5.53 7.68 -1.31
C LYS A 32 4.38 8.52 -0.75
N PHE A 33 3.64 9.20 -1.62
CA PHE A 33 2.54 10.08 -1.22
C PHE A 33 1.42 9.29 -0.52
N ASN A 34 1.01 8.15 -1.08
CA ASN A 34 -0.03 7.30 -0.51
C ASN A 34 0.39 6.65 0.82
N ARG A 35 1.69 6.57 1.10
CA ARG A 35 2.24 5.99 2.34
C ARG A 35 2.78 7.04 3.32
N ARG A 36 2.54 8.32 3.09
CA ARG A 36 3.10 9.40 3.93
C ARG A 36 2.74 9.26 5.42
N TYR A 37 1.55 8.72 5.72
CA TYR A 37 1.09 8.48 7.09
C TYR A 37 1.11 7.00 7.48
N PHE A 38 1.74 6.14 6.67
CA PHE A 38 1.69 4.69 6.88
C PHE A 38 2.23 4.26 8.24
N GLY A 39 3.25 4.97 8.75
CA GLY A 39 3.87 4.67 10.04
C GLY A 39 3.10 5.20 11.25
N GLU A 40 2.26 6.23 11.09
CA GLU A 40 1.50 6.80 12.22
C GLU A 40 0.30 5.92 12.57
N ASP A 41 -0.37 5.35 11.56
CA ASP A 41 -1.60 4.55 11.73
C ASP A 41 -1.33 3.04 11.75
N MET A 42 -0.09 2.62 12.05
CA MET A 42 0.31 1.22 11.88
C MET A 42 -0.44 0.29 12.83
N PHE A 43 -0.72 0.75 14.05
CA PHE A 43 -1.51 0.01 15.04
C PHE A 43 -2.97 -0.13 14.61
N ASP A 44 -3.62 0.96 14.24
CA ASP A 44 -5.04 0.96 13.86
C ASP A 44 -5.30 0.08 12.64
N ARG A 45 -4.37 0.06 11.68
CA ARG A 45 -4.43 -0.82 10.52
C ARG A 45 -4.29 -2.29 10.87
N LEU A 46 -3.39 -2.63 11.79
CA LEU A 46 -3.24 -4.01 12.25
C LEU A 46 -4.49 -4.47 13.00
N LEU A 47 -5.06 -3.58 13.83
CA LEU A 47 -6.31 -3.81 14.54
C LEU A 47 -7.48 -4.01 13.57
N GLU A 48 -7.61 -3.16 12.54
CA GLU A 48 -8.63 -3.30 11.49
C GLU A 48 -8.52 -4.65 10.77
N ILE A 49 -7.32 -5.06 10.35
CA ILE A 49 -7.11 -6.35 9.71
C ILE A 49 -7.45 -7.51 10.65
N GLY A 50 -6.97 -7.47 11.89
CA GLY A 50 -7.22 -8.53 12.87
C GLY A 50 -8.69 -8.69 13.22
N THR A 51 -9.45 -7.59 13.27
CA THR A 51 -10.89 -7.62 13.60
C THR A 51 -11.78 -7.96 12.41
N THR A 52 -11.36 -7.65 11.19
CA THR A 52 -12.11 -7.96 9.95
C THR A 52 -11.78 -9.31 9.36
N TYR A 53 -10.66 -9.93 9.75
CA TYR A 53 -10.24 -11.23 9.28
C TYR A 53 -11.25 -12.32 9.68
N ARG A 54 -11.97 -12.86 8.69
CA ARG A 54 -12.72 -14.11 8.87
C ARG A 54 -11.74 -15.27 8.77
N THR A 55 -11.55 -15.96 9.89
CA THR A 55 -10.81 -17.22 9.91
C THR A 55 -11.54 -18.26 9.09
N ASP A 56 -10.86 -18.83 8.11
CA ASP A 56 -11.23 -20.01 7.32
C ASP A 56 -10.92 -21.32 8.05
N PHE A 57 -10.44 -21.24 9.30
CA PHE A 57 -10.05 -22.41 10.08
C PHE A 57 -11.26 -23.27 10.42
N GLU A 58 -11.37 -24.43 9.77
CA GLU A 58 -12.27 -25.49 10.22
C GLU A 58 -11.74 -26.06 11.53
N HIS A 59 -12.50 -25.89 12.61
CA HIS A 59 -12.20 -26.57 13.87
C HIS A 59 -12.18 -28.09 13.62
N ARG A 60 -11.00 -28.70 13.60
CA ARG A 60 -10.91 -30.17 13.64
C ARG A 60 -11.31 -30.61 15.04
N ILE A 61 -12.55 -31.10 15.18
CA ILE A 61 -12.97 -31.81 16.38
C ILE A 61 -12.19 -33.13 16.41
N TYR A 62 -11.10 -33.17 17.18
CA TYR A 62 -10.42 -34.43 17.48
C TYR A 62 -11.32 -35.24 18.41
N ASN A 63 -12.04 -36.22 17.86
CA ASN A 63 -12.84 -37.14 18.65
C ASN A 63 -11.91 -38.06 19.45
N LYS A 64 -11.83 -37.86 20.78
CA LYS A 64 -11.00 -38.67 21.69
C LYS A 64 -11.55 -40.09 21.94
N ASN A 65 -12.73 -40.42 21.41
CA ASN A 65 -13.40 -41.71 21.62
C ASN A 65 -13.27 -42.68 20.43
N ALA A 66 -12.31 -42.46 19.53
CA ALA A 66 -11.94 -43.46 18.53
C ALA A 66 -10.99 -44.48 19.17
N ALA A 67 -11.54 -45.36 20.01
CA ALA A 67 -10.89 -46.55 20.56
C ALA A 67 -11.93 -47.69 20.60
#